data_AF-A0A0B6Z7W0-F1
#
_entry.id   AF-A0A0B6Z7W0-F1
#
_cell.length_a   1.000
_cell.length_b   1.000
_cell.length_c   1.000
_cell.angle_alpha   90.00
_cell.angle_beta   90.00
_cell.angle_gamma   90.00
#
_symmetry.space_group_name_H-M   'P 1'
#
loop_
_entity.id
_entity.type
_entity.pdbx_description
1 polymer ?
#
loop_
_entity_poly.entity_id
_entity_poly.type
_entity_poly.pdbx_seq_one_letter_code
_entity_poly.pdbx_strand_id
1 'polypeptide(L)'
;MSVKEVVQSLVDDGIVDSEKIGTSIYFWAFPSKASQNRKRKMDDLEAQLKELGNKKQQLLEASKKAKLGKEKSDEREEVLEELNKRRLEREEILKELEKYKDSDPEVLKQINEESNTAKDAANRWTDNIFSTKAWIKNKFCLDDSVVDNTFGISSDLDYLE
;
A
#
# COMPACT_ATOMS: atom_id res chain seq x y z
N MET A 1 -16.14 -19.95 63.75
CA MET A 1 -15.09 -20.42 62.83
C MET A 1 -15.32 -21.89 62.55
N SER A 2 -15.86 -22.20 61.37
CA SER A 2 -16.09 -23.59 60.96
C SER A 2 -14.83 -24.21 60.36
N VAL A 3 -14.70 -25.54 60.39
CA VAL A 3 -13.57 -26.26 59.77
C VAL A 3 -13.41 -25.88 58.29
N LYS A 4 -14.52 -25.61 57.60
CA LYS A 4 -14.52 -25.17 56.19
C LYS A 4 -13.83 -23.82 56.01
N GLU A 5 -14.10 -22.84 56.88
CA GLU A 5 -13.48 -21.51 56.82
C GLU A 5 -11.97 -21.58 57.07
N VAL A 6 -11.55 -22.43 58.03
CA VAL A 6 -10.14 -22.62 58.35
C VAL A 6 -9.39 -23.32 57.21
N VAL A 7 -9.97 -24.38 56.63
CA VAL A 7 -9.36 -25.09 55.50
C VAL A 7 -9.27 -24.18 54.28
N GLN A 8 -10.29 -23.36 54.01
CA GLN A 8 -10.24 -22.40 52.91
C GLN A 8 -9.14 -21.36 53.11
N SER A 9 -9.00 -20.79 54.31
CA SER A 9 -7.89 -19.87 54.63
C SER A 9 -6.52 -20.51 54.37
N LEU A 10 -6.33 -21.78 54.74
CA LEU A 10 -5.06 -22.49 54.52
C LEU A 10 -4.78 -22.81 53.05
N VAL A 11 -5.83 -22.96 52.24
CA VAL A 11 -5.71 -23.10 50.77
C VAL A 11 -5.35 -21.76 50.15
N ASP A 12 -5.99 -20.67 50.58
CA ASP A 12 -5.71 -19.32 50.10
C ASP A 12 -4.26 -18.89 50.44
N ASP A 13 -3.76 -19.30 51.61
CA ASP A 13 -2.36 -19.13 52.03
C ASP A 13 -1.37 -20.09 51.31
N GLY A 14 -1.87 -21.01 50.48
CA GLY A 14 -1.07 -21.97 49.70
C GLY A 14 -0.44 -23.11 50.50
N ILE A 15 -0.83 -23.27 51.76
CA ILE A 15 -0.33 -24.30 52.70
C ILE A 15 -0.98 -25.65 52.42
N VAL A 16 -2.28 -25.65 52.12
CA VAL A 16 -3.07 -26.84 51.77
C VAL A 16 -3.42 -26.78 50.28
N ASP A 17 -3.24 -27.87 49.56
CA ASP A 17 -3.76 -27.99 48.20
C ASP A 17 -5.22 -28.40 48.22
N SER A 18 -5.93 -27.99 47.18
CA SER A 18 -7.24 -28.55 46.89
C SER A 18 -7.34 -28.90 45.41
N GLU A 19 -7.99 -30.01 45.11
CA GLU A 19 -8.34 -30.38 43.74
C GLU A 19 -9.72 -31.03 43.71
N LYS A 20 -10.48 -30.68 42.68
CA LYS A 20 -11.81 -31.25 42.45
C LYS A 20 -11.67 -32.47 41.55
N ILE A 21 -12.03 -33.64 42.08
CA ILE A 21 -12.04 -34.90 41.36
C ILE A 21 -13.48 -35.42 41.37
N GLY A 22 -14.12 -35.38 40.20
CA GLY A 22 -15.56 -35.69 40.06
C GLY A 22 -16.46 -34.68 40.79
N THR A 23 -17.30 -35.17 41.69
CA THR A 23 -18.23 -34.35 42.49
C THR A 23 -17.63 -33.85 43.81
N SER A 24 -16.44 -34.31 44.18
CA SER A 24 -15.83 -34.06 45.49
C SER A 24 -14.56 -33.20 45.38
N ILE A 25 -14.27 -32.42 46.42
CA ILE A 25 -13.03 -31.63 46.56
C ILE A 25 -12.15 -32.34 47.59
N TYR A 26 -10.91 -32.62 47.20
CA TYR A 26 -9.91 -33.28 48.03
C TYR A 26 -8.91 -32.23 48.51
N PHE A 27 -8.54 -32.32 49.79
CA PHE A 27 -7.56 -31.43 50.41
C PHE A 27 -6.39 -32.24 50.94
N TRP A 28 -5.16 -31.78 50.70
CA TRP A 28 -3.95 -32.44 51.20
C TRP A 28 -2.81 -31.45 51.42
N ALA A 29 -1.82 -31.84 52.22
CA ALA A 29 -0.61 -31.06 52.42
C ALA A 29 0.59 -32.00 52.62
N PHE A 30 1.70 -31.70 51.94
CA PHE A 30 2.96 -32.42 52.09
C PHE A 30 4.04 -31.47 52.60
N PRO A 31 4.80 -31.82 53.67
CA PRO A 31 5.89 -30.98 54.17
C PRO A 31 6.95 -30.63 53.12
N SER A 32 7.17 -31.52 52.14
CA SER A 32 8.17 -31.36 51.08
C SER A 32 7.74 -30.43 49.95
N LYS A 33 6.44 -30.11 49.82
CA LYS A 33 5.88 -29.36 48.68
C LYS A 33 6.53 -27.98 48.52
N ALA A 34 6.63 -27.21 49.61
CA ALA A 34 7.20 -25.87 49.57
C ALA A 34 8.66 -25.89 49.09
N SER A 35 9.44 -26.86 49.56
CA SER A 35 10.82 -27.08 49.12
C SER A 35 10.89 -27.46 47.63
N GLN A 36 10.06 -28.42 47.20
CA GLN A 36 10.05 -28.90 45.82
C GLN A 36 9.60 -27.82 44.83
N ASN A 37 8.61 -27.00 45.20
CA ASN A 37 8.15 -25.88 44.37
C ASN A 37 9.24 -24.81 44.21
N ARG A 38 9.94 -24.47 45.30
CA ARG A 38 11.09 -23.54 45.24
C ARG A 38 12.20 -24.11 44.36
N LYS A 39 12.51 -25.39 44.48
CA LYS A 39 13.51 -26.06 43.64
C LYS A 39 13.13 -26.03 42.17
N ARG A 40 11.90 -26.41 41.81
CA ARG A 40 11.40 -26.30 40.42
C ARG A 40 11.50 -24.87 39.91
N LYS A 41 11.10 -23.89 40.72
CA LYS A 41 11.16 -22.48 40.33
C LYS A 41 12.59 -22.01 40.10
N MET A 42 13.53 -22.47 40.92
CA MET A 42 14.96 -22.22 40.75
C MET A 42 15.47 -22.84 39.44
N ASP A 43 15.16 -24.12 39.19
CA ASP A 43 15.56 -24.83 37.97
C ASP A 43 15.00 -24.13 36.70
N ASP A 44 13.74 -23.70 36.73
CA ASP A 44 13.10 -22.93 35.65
C ASP A 44 13.80 -21.59 35.40
N LEU A 45 14.13 -20.86 36.47
CA LEU A 45 14.81 -19.57 36.38
C LEU A 45 16.25 -19.74 35.87
N GLU A 46 16.96 -20.78 36.29
CA GLU A 46 18.29 -21.11 35.77
C GLU A 46 18.26 -21.44 34.28
N ALA A 47 17.26 -22.22 33.84
CA ALA A 47 17.07 -22.53 32.43
C ALA A 47 16.79 -21.26 31.60
N GLN A 48 15.92 -20.37 32.09
CA GLN A 48 15.62 -19.09 31.45
C GLN A 48 16.85 -18.17 31.39
N LEU A 49 17.64 -18.11 32.47
CA LEU A 49 18.85 -17.31 32.52
C LEU A 49 19.87 -17.80 31.49
N LYS A 50 20.04 -19.13 31.37
CA LYS A 50 20.90 -19.74 30.36
C LYS A 50 20.44 -19.42 28.93
N GLU A 51 19.14 -19.54 28.67
CA GLU A 51 18.56 -19.21 27.35
C GLU A 51 18.77 -17.73 26.99
N LEU A 52 18.45 -16.82 27.92
CA LEU A 52 18.66 -15.39 27.74
C LEU A 52 20.14 -15.04 27.57
N GLY A 53 21.03 -15.73 28.28
CA GLY A 53 22.48 -15.61 28.11
C GLY A 53 22.92 -15.95 26.69
N ASN A 54 22.47 -17.09 26.16
CA ASN A 54 22.74 -17.51 24.79
C ASN A 54 22.18 -16.51 23.77
N LYS A 55 20.94 -16.06 23.96
CA LYS A 55 20.29 -15.08 23.07
C LYS A 55 21.02 -13.74 23.07
N LYS A 56 21.49 -13.28 24.24
CA LYS A 56 22.32 -12.08 24.37
C LYS A 56 23.62 -12.22 23.58
N GLN A 57 24.31 -13.35 23.68
CA GLN A 57 25.54 -13.60 22.91
C GLN A 57 25.29 -13.57 21.40
N GLN A 58 24.24 -14.27 20.93
CA GLN A 58 23.86 -14.27 19.52
C GLN A 58 23.54 -12.85 19.01
N LEU A 59 22.78 -12.06 19.77
CA LEU A 59 22.45 -10.68 19.40
C LEU A 59 23.67 -9.77 19.38
N LEU A 60 24.62 -9.95 20.31
CA LEU A 60 25.87 -9.20 20.31
C LEU A 60 26.72 -9.53 19.08
N GLU A 61 26.82 -10.80 18.69
CA GLU A 61 27.52 -11.21 17.48
C GLU A 61 26.85 -10.68 16.21
N ALA A 62 25.52 -10.77 16.13
CA ALA A 62 24.74 -10.22 15.02
C ALA A 62 24.92 -8.69 14.91
N SER A 63 24.89 -7.99 16.03
CA SER A 63 25.14 -6.54 16.09
C SER A 63 26.55 -6.18 15.61
N LYS A 64 27.57 -6.94 16.04
CA LYS A 64 28.95 -6.75 15.57
C LYS A 64 29.05 -6.98 14.06
N LYS A 65 28.49 -8.07 13.54
CA LYS A 65 28.47 -8.37 12.10
C LYS A 65 27.75 -7.28 11.29
N ALA A 66 26.62 -6.76 11.80
CA ALA A 66 25.86 -5.71 11.12
C ALA A 66 26.57 -4.35 11.10
N LYS A 67 27.49 -4.10 12.03
CA LYS A 67 28.30 -2.88 12.11
C LYS A 67 29.53 -2.89 11.19
N LEU A 68 30.01 -4.07 10.79
CA LEU A 68 31.14 -4.17 9.86
C LEU A 68 30.79 -3.51 8.52
N GLY A 69 31.64 -2.60 8.04
CA GLY A 69 31.40 -1.80 6.83
C GLY A 69 30.30 -0.75 6.98
N LYS A 70 29.78 -0.59 8.20
CA LYS A 70 28.85 0.45 8.63
C LYS A 70 29.41 1.12 9.88
N GLU A 71 30.73 1.32 9.92
CA GLU A 71 31.34 2.16 10.92
C GLU A 71 30.78 3.59 10.80
N LYS A 72 30.80 4.33 11.91
CA LYS A 72 30.55 5.76 11.88
C LYS A 72 31.86 6.41 11.43
N SER A 73 31.82 7.11 10.32
CA SER A 73 32.89 7.97 9.82
C SER A 73 32.27 9.25 9.29
N ASP A 74 33.02 10.33 9.31
CA ASP A 74 32.58 11.64 8.78
C ASP A 74 32.23 11.49 7.29
N GLU A 75 33.05 10.76 6.51
CA GLU A 75 32.79 10.43 5.10
C GLU A 75 31.42 9.78 4.89
N ARG A 76 31.00 8.88 5.79
CA ARG A 76 29.71 8.20 5.67
C ARG A 76 28.56 9.14 5.98
N GLU A 77 28.72 10.01 6.98
CA GLU A 77 27.72 11.01 7.33
C GLU A 77 27.53 12.00 6.16
N GLU A 78 28.62 12.48 5.58
CA GLU A 78 28.60 13.33 4.37
C GLU A 78 27.90 12.64 3.19
N VAL A 79 28.23 11.37 2.89
CA VAL A 79 27.57 10.61 1.80
C VAL A 79 26.07 10.41 2.07
N LEU A 80 25.68 10.19 3.32
CA LEU A 80 24.26 10.05 3.68
C LEU A 80 23.51 11.39 3.54
N GLU A 81 24.14 12.50 3.91
CA GLU A 81 23.60 13.84 3.71
C GLU A 81 23.46 14.18 2.21
N GLU A 82 24.50 13.91 1.41
CA GLU A 82 24.43 14.12 -0.04
C GLU A 82 23.34 13.25 -0.66
N LEU A 83 23.25 11.98 -0.28
CA LEU A 83 22.21 11.07 -0.78
C LEU A 83 20.81 11.58 -0.48
N ASN A 84 20.58 12.15 0.71
CA ASN A 84 19.29 12.76 1.06
C ASN A 84 19.02 14.02 0.22
N LYS A 85 20.02 14.88 0.03
CA LYS A 85 19.91 16.06 -0.82
C LYS A 85 19.55 15.68 -2.26
N ARG A 86 20.25 14.71 -2.86
CA ARG A 86 19.97 14.21 -4.22
C ARG A 86 18.59 13.59 -4.36
N ARG A 87 18.11 12.90 -3.33
CA ARG A 87 16.75 12.34 -3.32
C ARG A 87 15.69 13.43 -3.37
N LEU A 88 15.86 14.49 -2.57
CA LEU A 88 14.97 15.65 -2.58
C LEU A 88 15.00 16.37 -3.94
N GLU A 89 16.20 16.64 -4.47
CA GLU A 89 16.37 17.22 -5.81
C GLU A 89 15.66 16.39 -6.89
N ARG A 90 15.81 15.06 -6.87
CA ARG A 90 15.13 14.16 -7.80
C ARG A 90 13.60 14.25 -7.67
N GLU A 91 13.08 14.29 -6.45
CA GLU A 91 11.63 14.40 -6.22
C GLU A 91 11.07 15.73 -6.73
N GLU A 92 11.80 16.84 -6.57
CA GLU A 92 11.39 18.12 -7.12
C GLU A 92 11.41 18.12 -8.65
N ILE A 93 12.48 17.61 -9.27
CA ILE A 93 12.57 17.49 -10.73
C ILE A 93 11.45 16.62 -11.28
N LEU A 94 11.13 15.49 -10.63
CA LEU A 94 10.03 14.62 -11.07
C LEU A 94 8.67 15.32 -10.96
N LYS A 95 8.43 16.09 -9.89
CA LYS A 95 7.22 16.89 -9.75
C LYS A 95 7.12 17.98 -10.81
N GLU A 96 8.25 18.58 -11.17
CA GLU A 96 8.31 19.57 -12.24
C GLU A 96 8.06 18.92 -13.61
N LEU A 97 8.66 17.77 -13.87
CA LEU A 97 8.50 17.02 -15.12
C LEU A 97 7.05 16.57 -15.33
N GLU A 98 6.34 16.17 -14.28
CA GLU A 98 4.91 15.81 -14.36
C GLU A 98 4.06 16.98 -14.89
N LYS A 99 4.43 18.24 -14.63
CA LYS A 99 3.72 19.41 -15.19
C LYS A 99 3.82 19.52 -16.70
N TYR A 100 4.85 18.92 -17.30
CA TYR A 100 5.13 18.97 -18.74
C TYR A 100 4.77 17.69 -19.47
N LYS A 101 4.14 16.73 -18.77
CA LYS A 101 3.77 15.42 -19.34
C LYS A 101 2.83 15.53 -20.54
N ASP A 102 1.92 16.51 -20.52
CA ASP A 102 0.99 16.77 -21.62
C ASP A 102 1.65 17.54 -22.78
N SER A 103 2.87 18.04 -22.58
CA SER A 103 3.66 18.79 -23.57
C SER A 103 4.74 17.93 -24.21
N ASP A 104 4.60 16.60 -24.17
CA ASP A 104 5.52 15.69 -24.84
C ASP A 104 5.49 15.95 -26.36
N PRO A 105 6.62 16.34 -26.99
CA PRO A 105 6.67 16.62 -28.43
C PRO A 105 6.17 15.46 -29.30
N GLU A 106 6.38 14.22 -28.87
CA GLU A 106 5.95 13.04 -29.63
C GLU A 106 4.43 12.86 -29.57
N VAL A 107 3.84 13.05 -28.38
CA VAL A 107 2.38 13.04 -28.18
C VAL A 107 1.72 14.20 -28.93
N LEU A 108 2.28 15.41 -28.85
CA LEU A 108 1.77 16.58 -29.57
C LEU A 108 1.82 16.38 -31.08
N LYS A 109 2.91 15.78 -31.60
CA LYS A 109 3.03 15.45 -33.02
C LYS A 109 1.98 14.43 -33.45
N GLN A 110 1.76 13.39 -32.65
CA GLN A 110 0.72 12.39 -32.91
C GLN A 110 -0.67 13.02 -32.95
N ILE A 111 -1.02 13.85 -31.96
CA ILE A 111 -2.30 14.57 -31.92
C ILE A 111 -2.49 15.44 -33.17
N ASN A 112 -1.42 16.11 -33.62
CA ASN A 112 -1.47 16.94 -34.82
C ASN A 112 -1.69 16.11 -36.10
N GLU A 113 -1.02 14.97 -36.24
CA GLU A 113 -1.21 14.05 -37.37
C GLU A 113 -2.63 13.46 -37.39
N GLU A 114 -3.15 13.04 -36.23
CA GLU A 114 -4.51 12.54 -36.07
C GLU A 114 -5.55 13.62 -36.35
N SER A 115 -5.31 14.85 -35.88
CA SER A 115 -6.18 16.01 -36.13
C SER A 115 -6.25 16.36 -37.61
N ASN A 116 -5.11 16.35 -38.32
CA ASN A 116 -5.08 16.55 -39.77
C ASN A 116 -5.86 15.45 -40.50
N THR A 117 -5.69 14.19 -40.10
CA THR A 117 -6.43 13.07 -40.69
C THR A 117 -7.94 13.19 -40.46
N ALA A 118 -8.35 13.57 -39.24
CA ALA A 118 -9.75 13.79 -38.91
C ALA A 118 -10.35 14.97 -39.68
N LYS A 119 -9.58 16.05 -39.85
CA LYS A 119 -9.96 17.22 -40.65
C LYS A 119 -10.14 16.86 -42.13
N ASP A 120 -9.19 16.13 -42.72
CA ASP A 120 -9.31 15.66 -44.11
C ASP A 120 -10.52 14.75 -44.29
N ALA A 121 -10.78 13.86 -43.33
CA ALA A 121 -11.96 13.01 -43.34
C ALA A 121 -13.26 13.81 -43.23
N ALA A 122 -13.32 14.81 -42.36
CA ALA A 122 -14.48 15.70 -42.22
C ALA A 122 -14.74 16.47 -43.51
N ASN A 123 -13.71 17.07 -44.11
CA ASN A 123 -13.80 17.80 -45.37
C ASN A 123 -14.26 16.89 -46.53
N ARG A 124 -13.81 15.64 -46.56
CA ARG A 124 -14.30 14.64 -47.52
C ARG A 124 -15.78 14.32 -47.32
N TRP A 125 -16.26 14.27 -46.08
CA TRP A 125 -17.69 14.10 -45.82
C TRP A 125 -18.49 15.35 -46.19
N THR A 126 -17.95 16.55 -45.99
CA THR A 126 -18.52 17.81 -46.48
C THR A 126 -18.68 17.77 -48.01
N ASP A 127 -17.65 17.34 -48.76
CA ASP A 127 -17.72 17.13 -50.21
C ASP A 127 -18.85 16.16 -50.59
N ASN A 128 -18.94 15.03 -49.88
CA ASN A 128 -19.96 14.03 -50.15
C ASN A 128 -21.38 14.58 -49.88
N ILE A 129 -21.56 15.37 -48.82
CA ILE A 129 -22.83 16.00 -48.47
C ILE A 129 -23.23 16.98 -49.57
N PHE A 130 -22.33 17.89 -49.97
CA PHE A 130 -22.61 18.86 -51.03
C PHE A 130 -22.88 18.18 -52.39
N SER A 131 -22.12 17.15 -52.73
CA SER A 131 -22.33 16.37 -53.95
C SER A 131 -23.69 15.67 -53.96
N THR A 132 -24.07 15.06 -52.83
CA THR A 132 -25.36 14.37 -52.68
C THR A 132 -26.52 15.37 -52.74
N LYS A 133 -26.39 16.51 -52.06
CA LYS A 133 -27.36 17.61 -52.10
C LYS A 133 -27.58 18.11 -53.53
N ALA A 134 -26.50 18.37 -54.27
CA ALA A 134 -26.55 18.80 -55.67
C ALA A 134 -27.25 17.76 -56.56
N TRP A 135 -26.98 16.47 -56.37
CA TRP A 135 -27.64 15.40 -57.11
C TRP A 135 -29.14 15.30 -56.81
N ILE A 136 -29.54 15.37 -55.52
CA ILE A 136 -30.95 15.34 -55.11
C ILE A 136 -31.71 16.51 -55.73
N LYS A 137 -31.15 17.72 -55.65
CA LYS A 137 -31.70 18.94 -56.25
C LYS A 137 -31.93 18.76 -57.76
N ASN A 138 -30.93 18.27 -58.47
CA ASN A 138 -31.00 18.08 -59.92
C ASN A 138 -31.96 16.95 -60.34
N LYS A 139 -32.05 15.88 -59.55
CA LYS A 139 -32.87 14.71 -59.88
C LYS A 139 -34.35 14.89 -59.56
N PHE A 140 -34.66 15.60 -58.48
CA PHE A 140 -36.02 15.73 -57.94
C PHE A 140 -36.57 17.15 -57.96
N CYS A 141 -35.81 18.13 -58.48
CA CYS A 141 -36.20 19.54 -58.56
C CYS A 141 -36.62 20.15 -57.21
N LEU A 142 -35.91 19.80 -56.14
CA LEU A 142 -36.15 20.31 -54.79
C LEU A 142 -35.30 21.56 -54.51
N ASP A 143 -35.84 22.49 -53.72
CA ASP A 143 -35.11 23.66 -53.24
C ASP A 143 -34.10 23.31 -52.14
N ASP A 144 -32.98 24.03 -52.09
CA ASP A 144 -31.88 23.78 -51.13
C ASP A 144 -32.36 23.85 -49.68
N SER A 145 -33.24 24.80 -49.36
CA SER A 145 -33.79 24.97 -48.02
C SER A 145 -34.65 23.79 -47.57
N VAL A 146 -35.32 23.09 -48.49
CA VAL A 146 -36.10 21.90 -48.18
C VAL A 146 -35.18 20.73 -47.87
N VAL A 147 -34.14 20.55 -48.68
CA VAL A 147 -33.15 19.48 -48.49
C VAL A 147 -32.38 19.68 -47.18
N ASP A 148 -31.91 20.90 -46.92
CA ASP A 148 -31.15 21.23 -45.71
C ASP A 148 -31.97 21.01 -44.44
N ASN A 149 -33.20 21.50 -44.40
CA ASN A 149 -34.10 21.28 -43.25
C ASN A 149 -34.45 19.80 -43.05
N THR A 150 -34.58 19.03 -44.14
CA THR A 150 -34.94 17.60 -44.06
C THR A 150 -33.80 16.75 -43.51
N PHE A 151 -32.56 17.03 -43.91
CA PHE A 151 -31.37 16.27 -43.50
C PHE A 151 -30.60 16.91 -42.34
N GLY A 152 -31.06 18.06 -41.82
CA GLY A 152 -30.40 18.78 -40.74
C GLY A 152 -29.04 19.34 -41.14
N ILE A 153 -28.88 19.76 -42.40
CA ILE A 153 -27.63 20.36 -42.88
C ILE A 153 -27.62 21.82 -42.42
N SER A 154 -26.61 22.17 -41.62
CA SER A 154 -26.47 23.53 -41.10
C SER A 154 -26.06 24.51 -42.20
N SER A 155 -26.56 25.75 -42.15
CA SER A 155 -26.26 26.78 -43.15
C SER A 155 -24.83 27.31 -43.09
N ASP A 156 -24.16 27.10 -41.97
CA ASP A 156 -22.77 27.42 -41.69
C ASP A 156 -21.82 26.22 -41.90
N LEU A 157 -22.32 25.09 -42.42
CA LEU A 157 -21.47 23.97 -42.78
C LEU A 157 -20.53 24.38 -43.91
N ASP A 158 -19.24 24.36 -43.64
CA ASP A 158 -18.17 24.63 -44.59
C ASP A 158 -16.96 23.73 -44.30
N TYR A 159 -15.92 23.85 -45.13
CA TYR A 159 -14.66 23.16 -44.90
C TYR A 159 -13.98 23.66 -43.62
N LEU A 160 -13.39 22.72 -42.89
CA LEU A 160 -12.55 23.01 -41.75
C LEU A 160 -11.17 23.50 -42.24
N GLU A 161 -10.72 24.65 -41.72
CA GLU A 161 -9.40 25.27 -41.93
C GLU A 161 -8.28 24.71 -41.06
#